data_AF-A0A7S4HIW5-F1
#
_entry.id   AF-A0A7S4HIW5-F1
#
_cell.length_a   1.000
_cell.length_b   1.000
_cell.length_c   1.000
_cell.angle_alpha   90.00
_cell.angle_beta   90.00
_cell.angle_gamma   90.00
#
_symmetry.space_group_name_H-M   'P 1'
#
loop_
_entity.id
_entity.type
_entity.pdbx_description
1 polymer ?
#
loop_
_entity_poly.entity_id
_entity_poly.type
_entity_poly.pdbx_seq_one_letter_code
_entity_poly.pdbx_strand_id
1 'polypeptide(L)'
;AVYACGWDQGRLSHHLFPDFVQMGRLDARDPKPPRYEPPADSSVLVMGQHGPCLSRLKEFPFPGATLSINGESQTMFSFKTSEGTSRSVAGYFGPATLIGQYSSSQWDGVMVHTRKARNTGERYLIYLASRCFDHRENAFDRLSKAGRSPAYYGGGCGGKIASNVTAGGTALRVPGGEVRPRDMTGQGARRAGHPDVPPWRDNYLPFHRYRFCLVMENRKKGGYITEKIINAFLGGCVPIYYGIESIYEIFNRDSFVYYDPARPREALERVAYLENNRSAYEGVLREPILAEGRKTIEEHFSYADEIGGGVQKG
;
A
#
# COMPACT_ATOMS: atom_id res chain seq x y z
N ALA A 1 24.69 -11.04 13.33
CA ALA A 1 24.50 -10.44 11.98
C ALA A 1 23.06 -10.63 11.48
N VAL A 2 22.50 -9.66 10.72
CA VAL A 2 21.17 -9.75 10.09
C VAL A 2 21.32 -9.97 8.58
N TYR A 3 20.69 -11.03 8.07
CA TYR A 3 20.67 -11.36 6.64
C TYR A 3 19.32 -10.99 6.03
N ALA A 4 19.29 -10.62 4.74
CA ALA A 4 18.05 -10.39 4.02
C ALA A 4 17.96 -11.28 2.77
N CYS A 5 16.81 -11.93 2.58
CA CYS A 5 16.50 -12.71 1.40
C CYS A 5 15.15 -12.28 0.82
N GLY A 6 15.07 -12.11 -0.50
CA GLY A 6 13.82 -11.77 -1.19
C GLY A 6 13.74 -10.30 -1.63
N TRP A 7 12.56 -9.89 -2.06
CA TRP A 7 12.22 -8.54 -2.51
C TRP A 7 11.47 -7.77 -1.40
N ASP A 8 11.53 -6.44 -1.49
CA ASP A 8 10.76 -5.50 -0.66
C ASP A 8 11.10 -5.47 0.84
N GLN A 9 12.34 -5.81 1.21
CA GLN A 9 12.78 -5.93 2.61
C GLN A 9 13.67 -4.80 3.13
N GLY A 10 14.45 -4.17 2.23
CA GLY A 10 15.65 -3.43 2.61
C GLY A 10 15.42 -2.36 3.68
N ARG A 11 14.43 -1.48 3.49
CA ARG A 11 14.26 -0.33 4.40
C ARG A 11 13.67 -0.70 5.76
N LEU A 12 12.67 -1.57 5.82
CA LEU A 12 12.13 -2.01 7.11
C LEU A 12 13.19 -2.80 7.90
N SER A 13 13.97 -3.66 7.24
CA SER A 13 15.09 -4.34 7.90
C SER A 13 16.14 -3.36 8.42
N HIS A 14 16.45 -2.28 7.69
CA HIS A 14 17.38 -1.26 8.19
C HIS A 14 16.84 -0.51 9.41
N HIS A 15 15.53 -0.21 9.46
CA HIS A 15 14.95 0.49 10.60
C HIS A 15 14.84 -0.38 11.86
N LEU A 16 14.51 -1.67 11.69
CA LEU A 16 14.43 -2.63 12.80
C LEU A 16 15.82 -3.05 13.30
N PHE A 17 16.83 -3.02 12.42
CA PHE A 17 18.17 -3.52 12.70
C PHE A 17 19.25 -2.50 12.26
N PRO A 18 19.27 -1.28 12.80
CA PRO A 18 20.16 -0.20 12.35
C PRO A 18 21.64 -0.50 12.60
N ASP A 19 21.94 -1.22 13.69
CA ASP A 19 23.31 -1.60 14.08
C ASP A 19 23.84 -2.83 13.32
N PHE A 20 22.98 -3.48 12.52
CA PHE A 20 23.38 -4.64 11.79
C PHE A 20 23.90 -4.25 10.41
N VAL A 21 25.17 -4.60 10.15
CA VAL A 21 25.76 -4.56 8.81
C VAL A 21 24.88 -5.42 7.89
N GLN A 22 24.27 -4.80 6.87
CA GLN A 22 23.57 -5.52 5.82
C GLN A 22 24.61 -6.35 5.05
N MET A 23 24.81 -7.61 5.49
CA MET A 23 25.94 -8.44 5.05
C MET A 23 25.77 -8.98 3.62
N GLY A 24 24.58 -8.90 3.02
CA GLY A 24 24.37 -9.28 1.63
C GLY A 24 22.92 -9.63 1.28
N ARG A 25 22.71 -10.01 0.02
CA ARG A 25 21.44 -10.49 -0.52
C ARG A 25 21.60 -11.94 -0.96
N LEU A 26 20.78 -12.84 -0.43
CA LEU A 26 20.63 -14.18 -0.97
C LEU A 26 19.92 -14.09 -2.34
N ASP A 27 20.68 -14.13 -3.44
CA ASP A 27 20.14 -14.19 -4.82
C ASP A 27 20.12 -15.63 -5.31
N ALA A 28 18.96 -16.28 -5.37
CA ALA A 28 18.90 -17.66 -5.84
C ALA A 28 18.92 -17.83 -7.37
N ARG A 29 19.26 -16.77 -8.12
CA ARG A 29 19.62 -16.89 -9.54
C ARG A 29 21.11 -17.15 -9.74
N ASP A 30 21.92 -17.08 -8.68
CA ASP A 30 23.31 -17.52 -8.74
C ASP A 30 23.35 -19.06 -8.77
N PRO A 31 23.89 -19.69 -9.84
CA PRO A 31 24.04 -21.14 -9.92
C PRO A 31 25.11 -21.69 -8.96
N LYS A 32 25.94 -20.82 -8.37
CA LYS A 32 26.90 -21.20 -7.33
C LYS A 32 26.20 -21.15 -5.96
N PRO A 33 26.62 -21.96 -4.96
CA PRO A 33 26.21 -21.73 -3.58
C PRO A 33 26.45 -20.25 -3.24
N PRO A 34 25.61 -19.62 -2.42
CA PRO A 34 25.76 -18.20 -2.12
C PRO A 34 27.23 -17.96 -1.75
N ARG A 35 27.90 -17.03 -2.42
CA ARG A 35 29.30 -16.65 -2.08
C ARG A 35 29.46 -16.23 -0.61
N TYR A 36 28.35 -16.07 0.09
CA TYR A 36 28.22 -15.72 1.47
C TYR A 36 27.43 -16.83 2.17
N GLU A 37 28.12 -17.81 2.72
CA GLU A 37 27.59 -18.51 3.88
C GLU A 37 27.34 -17.45 4.97
N PRO A 38 26.14 -17.41 5.59
CA PRO A 38 25.97 -16.57 6.76
C PRO A 38 27.00 -17.02 7.81
N PRO A 39 27.84 -16.13 8.35
CA PRO A 39 28.82 -16.51 9.36
C PRO A 39 28.11 -17.14 10.54
N ALA A 40 28.78 -18.07 11.20
CA ALA A 40 28.21 -18.95 12.22
C ALA A 40 27.56 -18.21 13.41
N ASP A 41 27.83 -16.91 13.56
CA ASP A 41 27.28 -15.99 14.57
C ASP A 41 26.04 -15.20 14.10
N SER A 42 25.49 -15.53 12.94
CA SER A 42 24.30 -14.87 12.40
C SER A 42 23.05 -15.24 13.21
N SER A 43 22.48 -14.25 13.89
CA SER A 43 21.36 -14.44 14.82
C SER A 43 19.99 -14.24 14.18
N VAL A 44 19.87 -13.49 13.07
CA VAL A 44 18.58 -13.18 12.42
C VAL A 44 18.64 -13.20 10.89
N LEU A 45 17.66 -13.85 10.23
CA LEU A 45 17.41 -13.81 8.79
C LEU A 45 16.04 -13.17 8.50
N VAL A 46 16.02 -12.07 7.77
CA VAL A 46 14.82 -11.38 7.29
C VAL A 46 14.42 -11.91 5.91
N MET A 47 13.23 -12.46 5.78
CA MET A 47 12.71 -13.04 4.54
C MET A 47 11.54 -12.24 3.96
N GLY A 48 11.68 -11.79 2.73
CA GLY A 48 10.59 -11.24 1.95
C GLY A 48 9.73 -12.28 1.25
N GLN A 49 8.46 -11.94 1.03
CA GLN A 49 7.47 -12.85 0.41
C GLN A 49 7.82 -13.23 -1.03
N HIS A 50 8.38 -12.29 -1.79
CA HIS A 50 8.74 -12.54 -3.17
C HIS A 50 10.23 -12.85 -3.25
N GLY A 51 10.57 -13.95 -3.89
CA GLY A 51 11.96 -14.33 -4.14
C GLY A 51 12.22 -15.81 -3.87
N PRO A 52 13.25 -16.39 -4.49
CA PRO A 52 13.54 -17.82 -4.44
C PRO A 52 14.16 -18.30 -3.10
N CYS A 53 13.77 -17.70 -1.98
CA CYS A 53 14.36 -17.94 -0.66
C CYS A 53 13.87 -19.26 -0.03
N LEU A 54 12.58 -19.56 -0.18
CA LEU A 54 11.96 -20.72 0.46
C LEU A 54 12.47 -22.06 -0.08
N SER A 55 12.92 -22.12 -1.33
CA SER A 55 13.53 -23.34 -1.90
C SER A 55 14.94 -23.57 -1.33
N ARG A 56 15.74 -22.50 -1.21
CA ARG A 56 17.12 -22.59 -0.68
C ARG A 56 17.20 -22.87 0.81
N LEU A 57 16.25 -22.40 1.62
CA LEU A 57 16.23 -22.69 3.06
C LEU A 57 15.89 -24.14 3.41
N LYS A 58 15.31 -24.89 2.47
CA LYS A 58 15.15 -26.35 2.62
C LYS A 58 16.47 -27.09 2.43
N GLU A 59 17.34 -26.57 1.57
CA GLU A 59 18.67 -27.13 1.29
C GLU A 59 19.71 -26.66 2.32
N PHE A 60 19.59 -25.41 2.78
CA PHE A 60 20.50 -24.75 3.70
C PHE A 60 19.71 -24.04 4.82
N PRO A 61 19.36 -24.75 5.90
CA PRO A 61 18.62 -24.16 7.00
C PRO A 61 19.44 -23.07 7.70
N PHE A 62 18.83 -21.91 7.95
CA PHE A 62 19.46 -20.83 8.69
C PHE A 62 19.49 -21.19 10.19
N PRO A 63 20.66 -21.16 10.85
CA PRO A 63 20.80 -21.62 12.23
C PRO A 63 20.22 -20.65 13.26
N GLY A 64 19.98 -19.38 12.90
CA GLY A 64 19.44 -18.35 13.79
C GLY A 64 17.92 -18.12 13.66
N ALA A 65 17.44 -17.02 14.24
CA ALA A 65 16.03 -16.64 14.14
C ALA A 65 15.66 -16.21 12.71
N THR A 66 14.52 -16.64 12.18
CA THR A 66 14.06 -16.19 10.85
C THR A 66 12.83 -15.30 10.97
N LEU A 67 12.93 -14.02 10.59
CA LEU A 67 11.83 -13.05 10.51
C LEU A 67 11.23 -13.03 9.09
N SER A 68 10.01 -13.52 8.90
CA SER A 68 9.32 -13.34 7.62
C SER A 68 8.54 -12.02 7.58
N ILE A 69 8.83 -11.18 6.59
CA ILE A 69 8.15 -9.90 6.33
C ILE A 69 7.39 -10.06 5.01
N ASN A 70 6.06 -10.06 5.10
CA ASN A 70 5.21 -10.31 3.96
C ASN A 70 4.77 -9.00 3.27
N GLY A 71 5.02 -8.90 1.95
CA GLY A 71 4.63 -7.77 1.08
C GLY A 71 3.23 -7.84 0.45
N GLU A 72 2.53 -8.97 0.54
CA GLU A 72 1.12 -9.12 0.17
C GLU A 72 0.49 -10.28 0.97
N SER A 73 -0.29 -9.91 1.98
CA SER A 73 -1.52 -10.62 2.35
C SER A 73 -1.40 -12.06 2.87
N GLN A 74 -0.29 -12.58 3.35
CA GLN A 74 -0.31 -13.86 4.08
C GLN A 74 0.52 -13.82 5.37
N THR A 75 -0.22 -13.52 6.46
CA THR A 75 0.10 -13.79 7.86
C THR A 75 1.22 -12.96 8.50
N MET A 76 1.03 -12.78 9.82
CA MET A 76 1.90 -12.20 10.84
C MET A 76 3.39 -12.38 10.52
N PHE A 77 4.22 -11.43 10.96
CA PHE A 77 5.65 -11.72 11.13
C PHE A 77 5.77 -12.99 11.96
N SER A 78 6.46 -14.00 11.47
CA SER A 78 6.79 -15.19 12.25
C SER A 78 8.30 -15.27 12.35
N PHE A 79 8.80 -15.25 13.58
CA PHE A 79 10.14 -15.62 14.01
C PHE A 79 10.18 -17.13 14.21
N LYS A 80 11.06 -17.86 13.54
CA LYS A 80 11.43 -19.22 13.95
C LYS A 80 12.80 -19.19 14.58
N THR A 81 12.95 -19.62 15.83
CA THR A 81 14.26 -19.74 16.52
C THR A 81 14.95 -21.06 16.15
N SER A 82 16.25 -21.17 16.47
CA SER A 82 17.06 -22.40 16.35
C SER A 82 16.46 -23.61 17.10
N GLU A 83 15.65 -23.34 18.13
CA GLU A 83 14.97 -24.34 18.96
C GLU A 83 13.62 -24.80 18.37
N GLY A 84 13.25 -24.35 17.17
CA GLY A 84 12.00 -24.72 16.50
C GLY A 84 10.76 -23.99 17.02
N THR A 85 10.91 -23.07 17.98
CA THR A 85 9.81 -22.24 18.49
C THR A 85 9.47 -21.13 17.49
N SER A 86 8.21 -21.09 17.05
CA SER A 86 7.69 -20.00 16.22
C SER A 86 7.10 -18.91 17.11
N ARG A 87 7.73 -17.74 17.23
CA ARG A 87 7.11 -16.54 17.81
C ARG A 87 6.55 -15.71 16.67
N SER A 88 5.25 -15.42 16.65
CA SER A 88 4.68 -14.56 15.62
C SER A 88 4.38 -13.17 16.18
N VAL A 89 4.98 -12.13 15.60
CA VAL A 89 4.55 -10.74 15.83
C VAL A 89 3.54 -10.40 14.74
N ALA A 90 2.33 -10.04 15.11
CA ALA A 90 1.29 -9.72 14.15
C ALA A 90 1.53 -8.36 13.47
N GLY A 91 2.50 -8.28 12.56
CA GLY A 91 2.53 -7.22 11.56
C GLY A 91 1.95 -7.75 10.28
N TYR A 92 0.71 -7.38 10.05
CA TYR A 92 0.13 -7.46 8.73
C TYR A 92 0.73 -6.34 7.88
N PHE A 93 0.61 -6.44 6.55
CA PHE A 93 0.84 -5.30 5.68
C PHE A 93 0.05 -4.14 6.25
N GLY A 94 0.79 -3.18 6.76
CA GLY A 94 0.38 -2.38 7.88
C GLY A 94 1.41 -1.29 8.08
N PRO A 95 1.15 -0.39 9.01
CA PRO A 95 1.83 0.90 9.07
C PRO A 95 3.37 0.77 9.16
N ALA A 96 3.91 -0.31 9.75
CA ALA A 96 5.32 -0.70 9.72
C ALA A 96 5.93 -0.87 8.31
N THR A 97 5.26 -1.59 7.41
CA THR A 97 5.77 -1.85 6.05
C THR A 97 5.68 -0.64 5.14
N LEU A 98 4.80 0.32 5.48
CA LEU A 98 4.59 1.54 4.72
C LEU A 98 5.76 2.52 4.92
N ILE A 99 6.38 2.52 6.11
CA ILE A 99 7.48 3.45 6.46
C ILE A 99 8.59 3.41 5.42
N GLY A 100 9.02 2.19 5.06
CA GLY A 100 10.08 1.99 4.08
C GLY A 100 9.69 2.39 2.65
N GLN A 101 8.40 2.56 2.34
CA GLN A 101 7.94 2.81 0.97
C GLN A 101 7.99 4.30 0.58
N TYR A 102 7.93 5.21 1.56
CA TYR A 102 7.79 6.64 1.33
C TYR A 102 9.02 7.44 1.81
N SER A 103 9.19 8.67 1.32
CA SER A 103 10.15 9.64 1.88
C SER A 103 9.58 10.35 3.09
N SER A 104 10.43 11.00 3.89
CA SER A 104 9.99 11.83 5.02
C SER A 104 9.01 12.92 4.59
N SER A 105 9.23 13.55 3.43
CA SER A 105 8.31 14.57 2.87
C SER A 105 6.93 14.02 2.50
N GLN A 106 6.84 12.77 2.07
CA GLN A 106 5.56 12.11 1.82
C GLN A 106 4.87 11.81 3.15
N TRP A 107 5.61 11.34 4.15
CA TRP A 107 5.08 11.13 5.49
C TRP A 107 4.55 12.40 6.13
N ASP A 108 5.24 13.53 5.94
CA ASP A 108 4.74 14.84 6.36
C ASP A 108 3.36 15.16 5.77
N GLY A 109 3.13 14.82 4.49
CA GLY A 109 1.83 15.01 3.84
C GLY A 109 0.69 14.16 4.42
N VAL A 110 1.01 13.10 5.17
CA VAL A 110 0.06 12.22 5.86
C VAL A 110 -0.07 12.60 7.33
N MET A 111 1.05 12.85 8.00
CA MET A 111 1.17 13.01 9.45
C MET A 111 0.96 14.45 9.91
N VAL A 112 1.32 15.43 9.08
CA VAL A 112 1.18 16.85 9.38
C VAL A 112 -0.02 17.38 8.62
N HIS A 113 -1.13 17.56 9.34
CA HIS A 113 -2.41 17.97 8.76
C HIS A 113 -2.30 19.20 7.82
N THR A 114 -1.49 20.19 8.19
CA THR A 114 -1.28 21.42 7.39
C THR A 114 -0.48 21.22 6.10
N ARG A 115 0.19 20.07 5.93
CA ARG A 115 0.97 19.70 4.75
C ARG A 115 0.24 18.72 3.82
N LYS A 116 -1.04 18.42 4.10
CA LYS A 116 -1.87 17.54 3.30
C LYS A 116 -1.94 18.01 1.85
N ALA A 117 -1.71 17.07 0.92
CA ALA A 117 -1.82 17.33 -0.51
C ALA A 117 -3.25 17.73 -0.88
N ARG A 118 -3.39 18.55 -1.92
CA ARG A 118 -4.69 18.94 -2.48
C ARG A 118 -4.76 18.49 -3.93
N ASN A 119 -5.89 17.90 -4.30
CA ASN A 119 -6.19 17.61 -5.70
C ASN A 119 -6.62 18.88 -6.44
N THR A 120 -6.50 18.89 -7.77
CA THR A 120 -7.05 19.97 -8.62
C THR A 120 -8.57 19.88 -8.77
N GLY A 121 -9.15 18.73 -8.44
CA GLY A 121 -10.58 18.48 -8.54
C GLY A 121 -11.10 18.46 -9.97
N GLU A 122 -10.25 18.28 -10.98
CA GLU A 122 -10.64 18.29 -12.39
C GLU A 122 -11.55 17.10 -12.77
N ARG A 123 -11.26 15.91 -12.23
CA ARG A 123 -11.94 14.66 -12.60
C ARG A 123 -12.66 14.03 -11.41
N TYR A 124 -13.72 13.29 -11.69
CA TYR A 124 -14.58 12.70 -10.66
C TYR A 124 -13.88 11.59 -9.89
N LEU A 125 -13.61 10.47 -10.55
CA LEU A 125 -13.20 9.23 -9.91
C LEU A 125 -12.07 8.58 -10.67
N ILE A 126 -11.09 8.01 -9.98
CA ILE A 126 -10.08 7.12 -10.56
C ILE A 126 -10.07 5.75 -9.87
N TYR A 127 -9.91 4.70 -10.67
CA TYR A 127 -9.73 3.31 -10.23
C TYR A 127 -8.54 2.67 -10.96
N LEU A 128 -7.45 2.41 -10.23
CA LEU A 128 -6.26 1.77 -10.79
C LEU A 128 -6.10 0.37 -10.19
N ALA A 129 -6.27 -0.67 -11.00
CA ALA A 129 -6.07 -2.04 -10.55
C ALA A 129 -5.51 -2.95 -11.66
N SER A 130 -4.55 -3.79 -11.26
CA SER A 130 -3.97 -4.83 -12.12
C SER A 130 -4.66 -6.18 -11.96
N ARG A 131 -5.31 -6.44 -10.82
CA ARG A 131 -6.07 -7.67 -10.54
C ARG A 131 -7.53 -7.34 -10.27
N CYS A 132 -8.42 -8.02 -11.01
CA CYS A 132 -9.82 -7.66 -11.06
C CYS A 132 -10.60 -8.60 -10.14
N PHE A 133 -11.10 -8.03 -9.05
CA PHE A 133 -11.93 -8.75 -8.08
C PHE A 133 -13.36 -8.25 -8.22
N ASP A 134 -14.34 -9.15 -8.13
CA ASP A 134 -15.75 -8.81 -8.36
C ASP A 134 -16.24 -7.66 -7.48
N HIS A 135 -15.85 -7.61 -6.19
CA HIS A 135 -16.24 -6.51 -5.30
C HIS A 135 -15.68 -5.16 -5.74
N ARG A 136 -14.52 -5.12 -6.39
CA ARG A 136 -13.93 -3.89 -6.92
C ARG A 136 -14.57 -3.46 -8.22
N GLU A 137 -14.74 -4.39 -9.15
CA GLU A 137 -15.35 -4.10 -10.44
C GLU A 137 -16.80 -3.63 -10.26
N ASN A 138 -17.55 -4.26 -9.35
CA ASN A 138 -18.92 -3.87 -9.02
C ASN A 138 -18.98 -2.50 -8.31
N ALA A 139 -18.02 -2.18 -7.45
CA ALA A 139 -17.94 -0.86 -6.82
C ALA A 139 -17.67 0.23 -7.85
N PHE A 140 -16.70 -0.01 -8.75
CA PHE A 140 -16.37 0.93 -9.82
C PHE A 140 -17.55 1.15 -10.77
N ASP A 141 -18.24 0.08 -11.19
CA ASP A 141 -19.42 0.16 -12.04
C ASP A 141 -20.56 0.98 -11.40
N ARG A 142 -20.83 0.80 -10.10
CA ARG A 142 -21.86 1.56 -9.40
C ARG A 142 -21.47 3.03 -9.23
N LEU A 143 -20.23 3.29 -8.85
CA LEU A 143 -19.73 4.64 -8.63
C LEU A 143 -19.62 5.44 -9.94
N SER A 144 -19.25 4.79 -11.05
CA SER A 144 -19.12 5.44 -12.36
C SER A 144 -20.47 5.97 -12.87
N LYS A 145 -21.56 5.24 -12.59
CA LYS A 145 -22.94 5.62 -12.91
C LYS A 145 -23.51 6.71 -11.98
N ALA A 146 -22.94 6.87 -10.79
CA ALA A 146 -23.40 7.86 -9.81
C ALA A 146 -22.86 9.29 -10.09
N GLY A 147 -21.78 9.40 -10.86
CA GLY A 147 -21.12 10.68 -11.17
C GLY A 147 -21.77 11.43 -12.33
N ARG A 148 -21.63 12.76 -12.32
CA ARG A 148 -21.99 13.63 -13.46
C ARG A 148 -20.87 13.80 -14.48
N SER A 149 -19.63 13.52 -14.07
CA SER A 149 -18.45 13.49 -14.93
C SER A 149 -17.93 12.07 -15.11
N PRO A 150 -17.16 11.78 -16.16
CA PRO A 150 -16.63 10.44 -16.38
C PRO A 150 -15.79 9.95 -15.21
N ALA A 151 -15.96 8.67 -14.86
CA ALA A 151 -15.03 7.96 -14.00
C ALA A 151 -13.91 7.38 -14.85
N TYR A 152 -12.70 7.31 -14.31
CA TYR A 152 -11.53 6.87 -15.03
C TYR A 152 -10.97 5.57 -14.45
N TYR A 153 -10.54 4.66 -15.31
CA TYR A 153 -9.90 3.42 -14.90
C TYR A 153 -8.58 3.16 -15.60
N GLY A 154 -7.69 2.42 -14.94
CA GLY A 154 -6.39 2.07 -15.48
C GLY A 154 -5.84 0.77 -14.88
N GLY A 155 -4.70 0.34 -15.42
CA GLY A 155 -4.20 -1.03 -15.21
C GLY A 155 -4.89 -1.99 -16.19
N GLY A 156 -5.28 -3.16 -15.71
CA GLY A 156 -6.03 -4.11 -16.55
C GLY A 156 -7.32 -4.59 -15.96
N CYS A 157 -7.91 -3.74 -15.13
CA CYS A 157 -9.29 -3.78 -14.69
C CYS A 157 -9.96 -2.47 -15.11
N GLY A 158 -11.29 -2.45 -15.11
CA GLY A 158 -12.04 -1.30 -15.62
C GLY A 158 -13.54 -1.36 -15.42
N GLY A 159 -14.00 -2.21 -14.51
CA GLY A 159 -15.36 -2.73 -14.51
C GLY A 159 -15.47 -3.85 -15.55
N LYS A 160 -16.30 -4.87 -15.28
CA LYS A 160 -16.83 -5.74 -16.33
C LYS A 160 -17.78 -4.90 -17.20
N ILE A 161 -17.25 -3.95 -17.96
CA ILE A 161 -18.03 -3.16 -18.91
C ILE A 161 -18.34 -4.12 -20.05
N ALA A 162 -19.42 -4.89 -19.87
CA ALA A 162 -20.19 -5.38 -20.98
C ALA A 162 -20.51 -4.16 -21.84
N SER A 163 -20.06 -4.19 -23.09
CA SER A 163 -20.60 -3.40 -24.17
C SER A 163 -22.12 -3.30 -24.00
N ASN A 164 -22.63 -2.07 -23.85
CA ASN A 164 -24.04 -1.65 -23.75
C ASN A 164 -24.50 -1.23 -22.34
N VAL A 165 -24.24 0.03 -21.95
CA VAL A 165 -25.25 0.84 -21.24
C VAL A 165 -25.10 2.32 -21.60
N THR A 166 -26.18 2.90 -22.11
CA THR A 166 -26.41 4.31 -22.43
C THR A 166 -26.89 5.10 -21.20
N ALA A 167 -26.56 6.40 -21.19
CA ALA A 167 -27.10 7.51 -20.41
C ALA A 167 -26.81 7.56 -18.89
N GLY A 168 -25.69 8.21 -18.53
CA GLY A 168 -25.41 8.72 -17.18
C GLY A 168 -24.12 8.16 -16.57
N GLY A 169 -23.00 8.89 -16.74
CA GLY A 169 -21.69 8.54 -16.18
C GLY A 169 -20.90 7.55 -17.04
N THR A 170 -20.07 8.05 -17.95
CA THR A 170 -19.19 7.18 -18.77
C THR A 170 -17.95 6.75 -17.98
N ALA A 171 -17.55 5.49 -18.09
CA ALA A 171 -16.25 5.02 -17.63
C ALA A 171 -15.24 5.15 -18.79
N LEU A 172 -14.15 5.86 -18.56
CA LEU A 172 -13.10 6.11 -19.55
C LEU A 172 -11.78 5.50 -19.09
N ARG A 173 -10.98 5.01 -20.03
CA ARG A 173 -9.60 4.66 -19.68
C ARG A 173 -8.82 5.93 -19.35
N VAL A 174 -7.98 5.88 -18.32
CA VAL A 174 -7.05 6.98 -18.02
C VAL A 174 -6.20 7.25 -19.27
N PRO A 175 -6.05 8.52 -19.70
CA PRO A 175 -5.27 8.86 -20.89
C PRO A 175 -3.84 8.31 -20.84
N GLY A 176 -3.33 7.91 -22.01
CA GLY A 176 -1.97 7.41 -22.16
C GLY A 176 -0.95 8.41 -21.61
N GLY A 177 0.03 7.92 -20.86
CA GLY A 177 1.07 8.75 -20.22
C GLY A 177 0.73 9.22 -18.81
N GLU A 178 -0.53 9.21 -18.37
CA GLU A 178 -0.90 9.58 -17.00
C GLU A 178 -0.75 8.43 -16.00
N VAL A 179 -0.83 7.17 -16.45
CA VAL A 179 -0.72 5.96 -15.62
C VAL A 179 0.24 4.98 -16.28
N ARG A 180 1.04 4.30 -15.45
CA ARG A 180 2.05 3.34 -15.89
C ARG A 180 1.44 2.19 -16.70
N PRO A 181 2.15 1.67 -17.71
CA PRO A 181 1.91 0.34 -18.25
C PRO A 181 2.06 -0.74 -17.17
N ARG A 182 1.28 -1.82 -17.31
CA ARG A 182 1.07 -2.91 -16.33
C ARG A 182 2.35 -3.64 -15.89
N ASP A 183 3.44 -3.51 -16.64
CA ASP A 183 4.59 -4.44 -16.56
C ASP A 183 5.87 -3.83 -15.99
N MET A 184 5.79 -2.64 -15.38
CA MET A 184 6.97 -1.98 -14.85
C MET A 184 6.84 -1.64 -13.37
N THR A 185 7.19 -2.61 -12.53
CA THR A 185 7.75 -2.30 -11.21
C THR A 185 8.94 -1.35 -11.42
N GLY A 186 9.27 -0.47 -10.45
CA GLY A 186 10.33 0.53 -10.62
C GLY A 186 11.70 -0.03 -11.05
N GLN A 187 11.96 -1.33 -10.83
CA GLN A 187 13.14 -2.04 -11.35
C GLN A 187 12.96 -2.56 -12.80
N GLY A 188 11.75 -2.93 -13.21
CA GLY A 188 11.43 -3.35 -14.58
C GLY A 188 11.57 -2.22 -15.59
N ALA A 189 11.13 -1.00 -15.24
CA ALA A 189 11.26 0.18 -16.10
C ALA A 189 12.71 0.57 -16.42
N ARG A 190 13.56 0.60 -15.39
CA ARG A 190 14.99 0.91 -15.56
C ARG A 190 15.71 -0.15 -16.39
N ARG A 191 15.30 -1.43 -16.27
CA ARG A 191 15.83 -2.54 -17.08
C ARG A 191 15.33 -2.54 -18.52
N ALA A 192 14.13 -2.02 -18.76
CA ALA A 192 13.53 -1.90 -20.09
C ALA A 192 13.88 -0.58 -20.82
N GLY A 193 14.85 0.20 -20.31
CA GLY A 193 15.30 1.43 -20.96
C GLY A 193 14.36 2.63 -20.82
N HIS A 194 13.46 2.63 -19.84
CA HIS A 194 12.60 3.77 -19.51
C HIS A 194 13.10 4.48 -18.24
N PRO A 195 14.07 5.41 -18.35
CA PRO A 195 14.67 6.10 -17.20
C PRO A 195 13.69 7.01 -16.44
N ASP A 196 12.61 7.44 -17.10
CA ASP A 196 11.66 8.43 -16.57
C ASP A 196 10.50 7.83 -15.78
N VAL A 197 10.43 6.50 -15.60
CA VAL A 197 9.35 5.89 -14.82
C VAL A 197 9.58 6.16 -13.34
N PRO A 198 8.67 6.88 -12.67
CA PRO A 198 8.83 7.19 -11.26
C PRO A 198 8.93 5.90 -10.41
N PRO A 199 9.70 5.84 -9.32
CA PRO A 199 9.70 4.68 -8.41
C PRO A 199 8.29 4.37 -7.84
N TRP A 200 8.06 3.16 -7.34
CA TRP A 200 6.72 2.69 -6.87
C TRP A 200 6.06 3.62 -5.84
N ARG A 201 6.89 4.34 -5.06
CA ARG A 201 6.50 5.42 -4.14
C ARG A 201 5.74 6.58 -4.79
N ASP A 202 5.77 6.69 -6.11
CA ASP A 202 5.14 7.76 -6.89
C ASP A 202 3.83 7.31 -7.57
N ASN A 203 3.29 6.16 -7.17
CA ASN A 203 1.99 5.66 -7.66
C ASN A 203 0.80 6.57 -7.26
N TYR A 204 1.01 7.52 -6.34
CA TYR A 204 0.01 8.53 -5.96
C TYR A 204 -0.12 9.67 -6.98
N LEU A 205 0.89 9.92 -7.83
CA LEU A 205 0.92 11.06 -8.75
C LEU A 205 -0.33 11.17 -9.65
N PRO A 206 -0.87 10.07 -10.23
CA PRO A 206 -2.05 10.16 -11.08
C PRO A 206 -3.30 10.65 -10.33
N PHE A 207 -3.36 10.48 -9.00
CA PHE A 207 -4.54 10.80 -8.21
C PHE A 207 -4.77 12.30 -8.01
N HIS A 208 -3.74 13.15 -8.20
CA HIS A 208 -3.81 14.60 -8.00
C HIS A 208 -4.90 15.30 -8.82
N ARG A 209 -5.35 14.73 -9.93
CA ARG A 209 -6.40 15.33 -10.76
C ARG A 209 -7.82 14.92 -10.38
N TYR A 210 -7.96 14.02 -9.41
CA TYR A 210 -9.23 13.35 -9.12
C TYR A 210 -9.77 13.74 -7.76
N ARG A 211 -11.09 13.89 -7.69
CA ARG A 211 -11.80 14.16 -6.44
C ARG A 211 -11.85 12.92 -5.56
N PHE A 212 -12.16 11.77 -6.16
CA PHE A 212 -12.28 10.49 -5.47
C PHE A 212 -11.35 9.42 -6.06
N CYS A 213 -10.85 8.56 -5.18
CA CYS A 213 -9.95 7.47 -5.55
C CYS A 213 -10.50 6.16 -4.99
N LEU A 214 -10.86 5.24 -5.88
CA LEU A 214 -11.34 3.92 -5.47
C LEU A 214 -10.14 3.04 -5.08
N VAL A 215 -9.93 2.89 -3.78
CA VAL A 215 -8.77 2.21 -3.19
C VAL A 215 -9.22 1.08 -2.29
N MET A 216 -9.63 -0.01 -2.92
CA MET A 216 -10.17 -1.18 -2.23
C MET A 216 -9.09 -2.24 -2.03
N GLU A 217 -9.11 -2.96 -0.92
CA GLU A 217 -8.25 -4.12 -0.71
C GLU A 217 -8.66 -5.32 -1.55
N ASN A 218 -7.71 -6.24 -1.79
CA ASN A 218 -7.96 -7.45 -2.55
C ASN A 218 -8.95 -8.37 -1.81
N ARG A 219 -9.01 -8.27 -0.48
CA ARG A 219 -9.84 -9.07 0.42
C ARG A 219 -9.99 -8.38 1.78
N LYS A 220 -11.08 -8.63 2.50
CA LYS A 220 -11.23 -8.20 3.91
C LYS A 220 -10.64 -9.30 4.80
N LYS A 221 -9.47 -9.07 5.38
CA LYS A 221 -8.76 -10.01 6.28
C LYS A 221 -8.10 -9.22 7.40
N GLY A 222 -8.18 -9.73 8.64
CA GLY A 222 -7.59 -9.08 9.82
C GLY A 222 -6.16 -8.56 9.56
N GLY A 223 -5.92 -7.32 9.98
CA GLY A 223 -4.69 -6.54 9.78
C GLY A 223 -4.34 -6.13 8.34
N TYR A 224 -5.08 -6.54 7.30
CA TYR A 224 -4.73 -6.24 5.91
C TYR A 224 -5.15 -4.81 5.48
N ILE A 225 -4.24 -3.84 5.64
CA ILE A 225 -4.38 -2.45 5.21
C ILE A 225 -3.13 -2.04 4.44
N THR A 226 -3.26 -1.69 3.16
CA THR A 226 -2.09 -1.46 2.31
C THR A 226 -1.87 -0.01 1.92
N GLU A 227 -0.83 0.23 1.13
CA GLU A 227 -0.40 1.53 0.60
C GLU A 227 -1.52 2.29 -0.13
N LYS A 228 -2.58 1.60 -0.55
CA LYS A 228 -3.58 2.14 -1.48
C LYS A 228 -4.26 3.37 -0.90
N ILE A 229 -4.68 3.32 0.37
CA ILE A 229 -5.32 4.45 1.04
C ILE A 229 -4.33 5.62 1.26
N ILE A 230 -3.07 5.34 1.60
CA ILE A 230 -2.03 6.35 1.73
C ILE A 230 -1.76 7.03 0.39
N ASN A 231 -1.67 6.27 -0.70
CA ASN A 231 -1.49 6.83 -2.03
C ASN A 231 -2.64 7.78 -2.40
N ALA A 232 -3.90 7.44 -2.07
CA ALA A 232 -5.03 8.35 -2.27
C ALA A 232 -4.84 9.68 -1.50
N PHE A 233 -4.47 9.61 -0.22
CA PHE A 233 -4.19 10.80 0.58
C PHE A 233 -3.02 11.63 0.05
N LEU A 234 -1.92 11.00 -0.37
CA LEU A 234 -0.76 11.67 -0.96
C LEU A 234 -1.09 12.34 -2.30
N GLY A 235 -2.04 11.79 -3.05
CA GLY A 235 -2.61 12.43 -4.23
C GLY A 235 -3.59 13.56 -3.90
N GLY A 236 -3.86 13.82 -2.62
CA GLY A 236 -4.86 14.79 -2.17
C GLY A 236 -6.29 14.37 -2.44
N CYS A 237 -6.53 13.13 -2.85
CA CYS A 237 -7.80 12.59 -3.30
C CYS A 237 -8.61 12.04 -2.12
N VAL A 238 -9.94 12.18 -2.12
CA VAL A 238 -10.79 11.55 -1.08
C VAL A 238 -10.83 10.04 -1.32
N PRO A 239 -10.32 9.20 -0.40
CA PRO A 239 -10.33 7.77 -0.61
C PRO A 239 -11.75 7.20 -0.51
N ILE A 240 -12.10 6.29 -1.43
CA ILE A 240 -13.23 5.36 -1.28
C ILE A 240 -12.60 4.00 -0.99
N TYR A 241 -12.59 3.63 0.29
CA TYR A 241 -11.83 2.49 0.80
C TYR A 241 -12.71 1.28 1.10
N TYR A 242 -12.19 0.08 0.85
CA TYR A 242 -12.77 -1.17 1.34
C TYR A 242 -11.67 -2.04 1.93
N GLY A 243 -11.92 -2.63 3.10
CA GLY A 243 -11.00 -3.50 3.80
C GLY A 243 -11.55 -3.86 5.17
N ILE A 244 -10.68 -3.97 6.17
CA ILE A 244 -11.10 -4.18 7.56
C ILE A 244 -11.51 -2.87 8.23
N GLU A 245 -12.35 -2.97 9.25
CA GLU A 245 -12.87 -1.79 9.98
C GLU A 245 -11.89 -1.24 11.02
N SER A 246 -10.88 -2.01 11.43
CA SER A 246 -9.77 -1.47 12.23
C SER A 246 -8.95 -0.40 11.49
N ILE A 247 -9.26 -0.13 10.21
CA ILE A 247 -8.80 1.06 9.49
C ILE A 247 -9.11 2.36 10.25
N TYR A 248 -10.19 2.40 11.05
CA TYR A 248 -10.58 3.56 11.85
C TYR A 248 -9.69 3.82 13.07
N GLU A 249 -8.86 2.85 13.47
CA GLU A 249 -7.82 3.06 14.49
C GLU A 249 -6.65 3.89 13.92
N ILE A 250 -6.45 3.80 12.60
CA ILE A 250 -5.35 4.46 11.89
C ILE A 250 -5.81 5.76 11.24
N PHE A 251 -6.93 5.75 10.52
CA PHE A 251 -7.38 6.89 9.73
C PHE A 251 -8.70 7.45 10.25
N ASN A 252 -8.78 8.77 10.25
CA ASN A 252 -9.97 9.50 10.66
C ASN A 252 -11.15 9.11 9.76
N ARG A 253 -12.24 8.66 10.37
CA ARG A 253 -13.50 8.26 9.72
C ARG A 253 -14.05 9.35 8.80
N ASP A 254 -13.83 10.61 9.13
CA ASP A 254 -14.36 11.74 8.37
C ASP A 254 -13.48 12.15 7.18
N SER A 255 -12.28 11.58 7.05
CA SER A 255 -11.32 11.88 5.98
C SER A 255 -11.46 11.01 4.73
N PHE A 256 -12.27 9.95 4.78
CA PHE A 256 -12.50 9.02 3.68
C PHE A 256 -13.93 8.45 3.68
N VAL A 257 -14.32 7.79 2.59
CA VAL A 257 -15.58 7.06 2.50
C VAL A 257 -15.30 5.56 2.59
N TYR A 258 -15.86 4.90 3.59
CA TYR A 258 -15.82 3.44 3.66
C TYR A 258 -16.92 2.82 2.77
N TYR A 259 -16.52 1.90 1.91
CA TYR A 259 -17.39 1.20 0.98
C TYR A 259 -17.54 -0.26 1.40
N ASP A 260 -18.74 -0.64 1.84
CA ASP A 260 -19.09 -2.04 2.10
C ASP A 260 -19.78 -2.64 0.86
N PRO A 261 -19.15 -3.61 0.14
CA PRO A 261 -19.78 -4.27 -1.01
C PRO A 261 -21.11 -4.96 -0.67
N ALA A 262 -21.30 -5.38 0.59
CA ALA A 262 -22.56 -5.97 1.04
C ALA A 262 -23.64 -4.91 1.34
N ARG A 263 -23.24 -3.68 1.67
CA ARG A 263 -24.13 -2.55 1.99
C ARG A 263 -23.66 -1.25 1.31
N PRO A 264 -23.66 -1.18 -0.03
CA PRO A 264 -23.01 -0.10 -0.76
C PRO A 264 -23.78 1.22 -0.76
N ARG A 265 -25.06 1.19 -0.38
CA ARG A 265 -25.98 2.33 -0.48
C ARG A 265 -25.44 3.57 0.25
N GLU A 266 -24.99 3.41 1.48
CA GLU A 266 -24.48 4.52 2.30
C GLU A 266 -23.26 5.19 1.66
N ALA A 267 -22.31 4.40 1.17
CA ALA A 267 -21.12 4.91 0.49
C ALA A 267 -21.48 5.62 -0.83
N LEU A 268 -22.40 5.07 -1.61
CA LEU A 268 -22.87 5.68 -2.86
C LEU A 268 -23.59 7.01 -2.61
N GLU A 269 -24.47 7.07 -1.62
CA GLU A 269 -25.18 8.29 -1.21
C GLU A 269 -24.19 9.35 -0.69
N ARG A 270 -23.20 8.94 0.12
CA ARG A 270 -22.15 9.83 0.62
C ARG A 270 -21.30 10.41 -0.50
N VAL A 271 -20.83 9.59 -1.45
CA VAL A 271 -20.05 10.06 -2.60
C VAL A 271 -20.89 11.00 -3.47
N ALA A 272 -22.15 10.65 -3.75
CA ALA A 272 -23.04 11.51 -4.52
C ALA A 272 -23.29 12.86 -3.82
N TYR A 273 -23.49 12.87 -2.50
CA TYR A 273 -23.61 14.11 -1.74
C TYR A 273 -22.36 14.98 -1.84
N LEU A 274 -21.17 14.40 -1.63
CA LEU A 274 -19.90 15.12 -1.69
C LEU A 274 -19.61 15.66 -3.09
N GLU A 275 -19.88 14.88 -4.15
CA GLU A 275 -19.72 15.31 -5.54
C GLU A 275 -20.62 16.50 -5.91
N ASN A 276 -21.80 16.59 -5.29
CA ASN A 276 -22.76 17.67 -5.54
C ASN A 276 -22.69 18.82 -4.52
N ASN A 277 -21.87 18.69 -3.48
CA ASN A 277 -21.74 19.70 -2.43
C ASN A 277 -20.26 20.02 -2.17
N ARG A 278 -19.78 21.07 -2.85
CA ARG A 278 -18.40 21.53 -2.77
C ARG A 278 -17.96 21.84 -1.35
N SER A 279 -18.78 22.53 -0.55
CA SER A 279 -18.42 22.88 0.83
C SER A 279 -18.28 21.65 1.72
N ALA A 280 -19.13 20.64 1.53
CA ALA A 280 -19.02 19.37 2.25
C ALA A 280 -17.77 18.57 1.82
N TYR A 281 -17.48 18.53 0.53
CA TYR A 281 -16.26 17.91 0.00
C TYR A 281 -14.99 18.60 0.51
N GLU A 282 -14.95 19.93 0.50
CA GLU A 282 -13.85 20.69 1.09
C GLU A 282 -13.74 20.48 2.60
N GLY A 283 -14.85 20.19 3.30
CA GLY A 283 -14.86 19.74 4.68
C GLY A 283 -14.06 18.46 4.88
N VAL A 284 -14.35 17.42 4.10
CA VAL A 284 -13.60 16.14 4.11
C VAL A 284 -12.11 16.36 3.81
N LEU A 285 -11.77 17.25 2.88
CA LEU A 285 -10.37 17.58 2.59
C LEU A 285 -9.68 18.28 3.77
N ARG A 286 -10.40 19.02 4.61
CA ARG A 286 -9.88 19.66 5.84
C ARG A 286 -9.80 18.72 7.03
N GLU A 287 -10.33 17.51 6.95
CA GLU A 287 -10.17 16.56 8.05
C GLU A 287 -8.72 16.09 8.18
N PRO A 288 -8.20 15.94 9.41
CA PRO A 288 -6.95 15.22 9.67
C PRO A 288 -7.02 13.82 9.07
N ILE A 289 -5.89 13.32 8.54
CA ILE A 289 -5.83 11.98 7.96
C ILE A 289 -5.81 10.91 9.06
N LEU A 290 -5.01 11.11 10.10
CA LEU A 290 -4.84 10.15 11.18
C LEU A 290 -5.94 10.30 12.22
N ALA A 291 -6.43 9.19 12.76
CA ALA A 291 -7.54 9.17 13.73
C ALA A 291 -7.19 9.92 15.03
N GLU A 292 -5.99 9.69 15.56
CA GLU A 292 -5.52 10.28 16.82
C GLU A 292 -4.17 11.01 16.66
N GLY A 293 -3.90 11.51 15.46
CA GLY A 293 -2.70 12.31 15.16
C GLY A 293 -1.41 11.60 15.58
N ARG A 294 -0.67 12.21 16.52
CA ARG A 294 0.61 11.68 17.00
C ARG A 294 0.49 10.31 17.67
N LYS A 295 -0.59 10.05 18.42
CA LYS A 295 -0.77 8.75 19.07
C LYS A 295 -0.87 7.63 18.04
N THR A 296 -1.63 7.84 16.96
CA THR A 296 -1.66 6.92 15.83
C THR A 296 -0.26 6.69 15.26
N ILE A 297 0.57 7.73 15.09
CA ILE A 297 1.95 7.59 14.60
C ILE A 297 2.77 6.67 15.52
N GLU A 298 2.68 6.90 16.83
CA GLU A 298 3.42 6.15 17.84
C GLU A 298 2.97 4.68 17.92
N GLU A 299 1.67 4.41 17.87
CA GLU A 299 1.13 3.05 17.99
C GLU A 299 1.35 2.20 16.73
N HIS A 300 1.33 2.84 15.57
CA HIS A 300 1.23 2.14 14.29
C HIS A 300 2.45 2.31 13.39
N PHE A 301 3.12 3.46 13.41
CA PHE A 301 4.16 3.81 12.44
C PHE A 301 5.56 4.01 13.08
N SER A 302 5.74 3.80 14.38
CA SER A 302 6.99 4.16 15.07
C SER A 302 8.09 3.09 15.06
N TYR A 303 8.28 2.44 13.93
CA TYR A 303 9.35 1.43 13.75
C TYR A 303 10.67 2.05 13.27
N ALA A 304 10.71 3.36 13.05
CA ALA A 304 11.86 4.14 12.63
C ALA A 304 12.01 5.36 13.55
N ASP A 305 13.22 5.81 13.87
CA ASP A 305 13.39 6.93 14.83
C ASP A 305 12.80 8.23 14.26
N GLU A 306 12.87 8.38 12.94
CA GLU A 306 12.36 9.55 12.23
C GLU A 306 10.83 9.60 12.19
N ILE A 307 10.15 8.52 12.57
CA ILE A 307 8.68 8.41 12.54
C ILE A 307 8.20 7.99 13.92
N GLY A 308 7.46 8.87 14.62
CA GLY A 308 6.92 8.53 15.94
C GLY A 308 7.96 8.21 17.01
N GLY A 309 9.24 8.58 16.79
CA GLY A 309 10.31 8.43 17.77
C GLY A 309 10.79 7.00 18.02
N GLY A 310 10.48 6.05 17.14
CA GLY A 310 10.99 4.68 17.28
C GLY A 310 10.37 3.85 18.42
N VAL A 311 9.22 4.26 18.98
CA VAL A 311 8.59 3.61 20.16
C VAL A 311 8.36 2.11 19.95
N GLN A 312 8.05 1.67 18.74
CA GLN A 312 7.78 0.27 18.41
C GLN A 312 9.03 -0.53 17.97
N LYS A 313 10.24 0.03 18.09
CA LYS A 313 11.49 -0.70 17.80
C LYS A 313 11.87 -1.73 18.87
N GLY A 314 11.40 -1.55 20.10
CA GLY A 314 11.77 -2.33 21.30
C GLY A 314 11.14 -3.71 21.39
#